data_AF-A0A5N7DK10-F1
#
_entry.id   AF-A0A5N7DK10-F1
#
_cell.length_a   1.000
_cell.length_b   1.000
_cell.length_c   1.000
_cell.angle_alpha   90.00
_cell.angle_beta   90.00
_cell.angle_gamma   90.00
#
_symmetry.space_group_name_H-M   'P 1'
#
loop_
_entity.id
_entity.type
_entity.pdbx_description
1 polymer ?
#
loop_
_entity_poly.entity_id
_entity_poly.type
_entity_poly.pdbx_seq_one_letter_code
_entity_poly.pdbx_strand_id
1 'polypeptide(L)'
;MRYQALSLALLGLGKSYAAHFSDTCNSFDLQGSLLMAKCSKSPNGYYYDTVVDLNKCVGNKDGVLIRGCMCYGTKGVLAPSSVLNLDDFISNQGGTLTCDQEVQVAP
;
A
#
# COMPACT_ATOMS: atom_id res chain seq x y z
N MET A 1 -23.76 -32.17 42.00
CA MET A 1 -22.64 -32.43 41.07
C MET A 1 -22.26 -31.11 40.42
N ARG A 2 -21.00 -30.67 40.58
CA ARG A 2 -20.46 -29.39 40.11
C ARG A 2 -19.60 -29.65 38.87
N TYR A 3 -19.93 -29.03 37.74
CA TYR A 3 -18.98 -28.76 36.67
C TYR A 3 -19.23 -27.33 36.18
N GLN A 4 -18.41 -26.40 36.67
CA GLN A 4 -18.36 -25.05 36.15
C GLN A 4 -17.57 -25.11 34.84
N ALA A 5 -18.23 -24.84 33.72
CA ALA A 5 -17.56 -24.62 32.45
C ALA A 5 -16.91 -23.24 32.48
N LEU A 6 -15.60 -23.19 32.73
CA LEU A 6 -14.79 -22.01 32.46
C LEU A 6 -14.68 -21.85 30.93
N SER A 7 -15.49 -20.96 30.37
CA SER A 7 -15.31 -20.51 28.99
C SER A 7 -14.12 -19.53 28.95
N LEU A 8 -12.97 -20.03 28.51
CA LEU A 8 -11.80 -19.21 28.16
C LEU A 8 -12.19 -18.24 27.05
N ALA A 9 -12.23 -16.95 27.37
CA ALA A 9 -12.28 -15.89 26.36
C ALA A 9 -10.95 -15.90 25.60
N LEU A 10 -10.95 -16.44 24.38
CA LEU A 10 -9.85 -16.28 23.45
C LEU A 10 -9.84 -14.83 22.95
N LEU A 11 -9.03 -13.99 23.61
CA LEU A 11 -8.60 -12.70 23.07
C LEU A 11 -7.71 -12.97 21.85
N GLY A 12 -8.33 -13.18 20.70
CA GLY A 12 -7.67 -13.17 19.42
C GLY A 12 -7.20 -11.76 19.08
N LEU A 13 -6.08 -11.33 19.64
CA LEU A 13 -5.30 -10.21 19.09
C LEU A 13 -4.55 -10.68 17.84
N GLY A 14 -5.31 -11.10 16.82
CA GLY A 14 -4.76 -11.26 15.50
C GLY A 14 -4.49 -9.86 14.95
N LYS A 15 -3.24 -9.38 15.06
CA LYS A 15 -2.78 -8.31 14.18
C LYS A 15 -2.80 -8.89 12.77
N SER A 16 -3.89 -8.69 12.04
CA SER A 16 -3.86 -8.85 10.59
C SER A 16 -2.95 -7.74 10.08
N TYR A 17 -1.67 -8.03 9.91
CA TYR A 17 -0.84 -7.21 9.05
C TYR A 17 -1.49 -7.33 7.68
N ALA A 18 -2.11 -6.25 7.20
CA ALA A 18 -2.47 -6.18 5.80
C ALA A 18 -1.18 -6.48 5.03
N ALA A 19 -1.17 -7.55 4.24
CA ALA A 19 0.00 -7.91 3.46
C ALA A 19 0.37 -6.72 2.56
N HIS A 20 1.66 -6.43 2.46
CA HIS A 20 2.11 -5.38 1.56
C HIS A 20 1.81 -5.80 0.12
N PHE A 21 1.68 -4.84 -0.80
CA PHE A 21 1.43 -5.21 -2.19
C PHE A 21 2.60 -6.02 -2.76
N SER A 22 3.83 -5.75 -2.33
CA SER A 22 5.03 -6.50 -2.70
C SER A 22 4.97 -7.99 -2.33
N ASP A 23 4.22 -8.36 -1.29
CA ASP A 23 4.02 -9.76 -0.87
C ASP A 23 3.08 -10.54 -1.80
N THR A 24 2.20 -9.83 -2.52
CA THR A 24 1.09 -10.42 -3.28
C THR A 24 1.07 -10.03 -4.76
N CYS A 25 2.09 -9.29 -5.20
CA CYS A 25 2.32 -8.88 -6.57
C CYS A 25 3.73 -9.24 -7.03
N ASN A 26 3.93 -9.33 -8.34
CA ASN A 26 5.24 -9.58 -8.96
C ASN A 26 5.31 -8.90 -10.35
N SER A 27 6.41 -9.11 -11.07
CA SER A 27 6.64 -8.56 -12.42
C SER A 27 6.47 -7.04 -12.48
N PHE A 28 7.11 -6.33 -11.55
CA PHE A 28 7.06 -4.88 -11.46
C PHE A 28 7.80 -4.21 -12.62
N ASP A 29 7.17 -3.22 -13.24
CA ASP A 29 7.77 -2.33 -14.23
C ASP A 29 7.31 -0.88 -13.97
N LEU A 30 8.17 0.10 -14.25
CA LEU A 30 7.88 1.51 -14.04
C LEU A 30 8.13 2.30 -15.33
N GLN A 31 7.06 2.85 -15.90
CA GLN A 31 7.11 3.67 -17.10
C GLN A 31 6.59 5.08 -16.80
N GLY A 32 7.50 6.04 -16.68
CA GLY A 32 7.16 7.37 -16.17
C GLY A 32 6.64 7.27 -14.74
N SER A 33 5.37 7.63 -14.51
CA SER A 33 4.71 7.49 -13.21
C SER A 33 3.82 6.24 -13.10
N LEU A 34 3.73 5.42 -14.15
CA LEU A 34 2.88 4.23 -14.16
C LEU A 34 3.64 3.03 -13.60
N LEU A 35 3.28 2.60 -12.39
CA LEU A 35 3.73 1.34 -11.83
C LEU A 35 2.81 0.22 -12.33
N MET A 36 3.38 -0.67 -13.12
CA MET A 36 2.74 -1.86 -13.64
C MET A 36 3.19 -3.07 -12.82
N ALA A 37 2.26 -3.97 -12.53
CA ALA A 37 2.56 -5.22 -11.85
C ALA A 37 1.54 -6.30 -12.21
N LYS A 38 1.84 -7.53 -11.80
CA LYS A 38 0.89 -8.63 -11.77
C LYS A 38 0.53 -8.92 -10.33
N CYS A 39 -0.74 -8.83 -9.96
CA CYS A 39 -1.20 -8.98 -8.58
C CYS A 39 -2.19 -10.13 -8.42
N SER A 40 -2.07 -10.85 -7.31
CA SER A 40 -2.99 -11.94 -7.00
C SER A 40 -4.19 -11.45 -6.19
N LYS A 41 -5.37 -12.02 -6.46
CA LYS A 41 -6.58 -11.73 -5.66
C LYS A 41 -6.63 -12.48 -4.34
N SER A 42 -5.82 -13.53 -4.18
CA SER A 42 -5.79 -14.40 -3.00
C SER A 42 -4.43 -15.08 -2.89
N PRO A 43 -4.00 -15.55 -1.71
CA PRO A 43 -2.64 -16.07 -1.49
C PRO A 43 -2.15 -17.19 -2.44
N ASN A 44 -3.06 -17.89 -3.13
CA ASN A 44 -2.74 -18.93 -4.13
C ASN A 44 -3.49 -18.73 -5.45
N GLY A 45 -3.98 -17.53 -5.71
CA GLY A 45 -4.78 -17.21 -6.89
C GLY A 45 -3.94 -16.90 -8.12
N TYR A 46 -4.61 -16.81 -9.27
CA TYR A 46 -4.01 -16.28 -10.49
C TYR A 46 -3.58 -14.81 -10.30
N TYR A 47 -2.52 -14.46 -11.02
CA TYR A 47 -2.02 -13.10 -11.10
C TYR A 47 -2.62 -12.38 -12.30
N TYR A 48 -3.01 -11.12 -12.10
CA TYR A 48 -3.62 -10.27 -13.12
C TYR A 48 -2.80 -9.01 -13.31
N ASP A 49 -2.66 -8.57 -14.56
CA ASP A 49 -2.02 -7.29 -14.87
C ASP A 49 -2.82 -6.14 -14.26
N THR A 50 -2.12 -5.21 -13.62
CA THR A 50 -2.69 -4.02 -12.99
C THR A 50 -1.71 -2.86 -13.06
N VAL A 51 -2.24 -1.65 -13.01
CA VAL A 51 -1.46 -0.41 -13.13
C VAL A 51 -1.97 0.63 -12.14
N VAL A 52 -1.04 1.34 -11.50
CA VAL A 52 -1.34 2.51 -10.70
C VAL A 52 -0.46 3.67 -11.15
N ASP A 53 -1.07 4.85 -11.26
CA ASP A 53 -0.32 6.09 -11.50
C ASP A 53 0.16 6.65 -10.15
N LEU A 54 1.47 6.62 -9.93
CA LEU A 54 2.12 7.08 -8.71
C LEU A 54 1.89 8.57 -8.45
N ASN A 55 1.61 9.38 -9.47
CA ASN A 55 1.29 10.80 -9.26
C ASN A 55 0.03 11.02 -8.39
N LYS A 56 -0.78 9.96 -8.19
CA LYS A 56 -1.95 9.98 -7.30
C LYS A 56 -1.58 9.96 -5.81
N CYS A 57 -0.40 9.46 -5.43
CA CYS A 57 -0.02 9.31 -4.01
C CYS A 57 1.45 9.51 -3.67
N VAL A 58 2.32 9.71 -4.67
CA VAL A 58 3.72 10.10 -4.48
C VAL A 58 3.89 11.51 -5.00
N GLY A 59 4.30 12.41 -4.11
CA GLY A 59 4.58 13.81 -4.39
C GLY A 59 6.06 14.12 -4.22
N ASN A 60 6.47 15.30 -4.67
CA ASN A 60 7.82 15.83 -4.43
C ASN A 60 7.70 17.15 -3.66
N LYS A 61 8.31 17.19 -2.47
CA LYS A 61 8.42 18.40 -1.64
C LYS A 61 9.89 18.72 -1.42
N ASP A 62 10.33 19.84 -1.98
CA ASP A 62 11.69 20.35 -1.83
C ASP A 62 12.79 19.33 -2.18
N GLY A 63 12.50 18.46 -3.15
CA GLY A 63 13.41 17.42 -3.60
C GLY A 63 13.36 16.11 -2.80
N VAL A 64 12.32 15.91 -1.99
CA VAL A 64 12.07 14.65 -1.26
C VAL A 64 10.76 14.05 -1.75
N LEU A 65 10.79 12.77 -2.11
CA LEU A 65 9.57 12.03 -2.42
C LEU A 65 8.80 11.75 -1.12
N ILE A 66 7.53 12.15 -1.10
CA ILE A 66 6.65 12.08 0.08
C ILE A 66 5.29 11.48 -0.27
N ARG A 67 4.53 11.10 0.76
CA ARG A 67 3.12 10.69 0.59
C ARG A 67 2.27 11.89 0.23
N GLY A 68 1.37 11.71 -0.72
CA GLY A 68 0.43 12.71 -1.20
C GLY A 68 0.52 12.93 -2.69
N CYS A 69 -0.42 13.68 -3.24
CA CYS A 69 -0.33 14.13 -4.62
C CYS A 69 0.75 15.22 -4.75
N MET A 70 1.15 15.54 -5.99
CA MET A 70 1.82 16.80 -6.27
C MET A 70 0.90 17.94 -5.83
N CYS A 71 1.13 18.50 -4.64
CA CYS A 71 0.42 19.68 -4.19
C CYS A 71 0.67 20.82 -5.17
N TYR A 72 -0.35 21.19 -5.94
CA TYR A 72 -0.35 22.33 -6.86
C TYR A 72 -0.05 23.61 -6.07
N GLY A 73 1.24 23.98 -5.96
CA GLY A 73 1.63 25.19 -5.23
C GLY A 73 3.13 25.41 -5.13
N THR A 74 3.93 24.35 -5.06
CA THR A 74 5.39 24.45 -5.06
C THR A 74 5.95 23.95 -6.38
N LYS A 75 6.76 24.78 -7.07
CA LYS A 75 7.59 24.31 -8.18
C LYS A 75 8.52 23.24 -7.63
N GLY A 76 8.25 21.97 -7.91
CA GLY A 76 9.13 20.88 -7.52
C GLY A 76 10.53 21.14 -8.04
N VAL A 77 11.51 21.16 -7.15
CA VAL A 77 12.92 21.09 -7.54
C VAL A 77 13.22 19.65 -7.93
N LEU A 78 14.13 19.43 -8.88
CA LEU A 78 14.65 18.08 -9.14
C LEU A 78 15.14 17.50 -7.81
N ALA A 79 14.47 16.45 -7.34
CA ALA A 79 14.85 15.76 -6.14
C ALA A 79 16.23 15.12 -6.33
N PRO A 80 17.15 15.23 -5.35
CA PRO A 80 18.21 14.23 -5.26
C PRO A 80 17.58 12.84 -5.28
N SER A 81 18.26 11.89 -5.91
CA SER A 81 17.82 10.49 -5.92
C SER A 81 17.56 10.03 -4.49
N SER A 82 16.32 9.66 -4.20
CA SER A 82 15.91 9.11 -2.90
C SER A 82 15.26 7.75 -3.12
N VAL A 83 15.49 6.84 -2.18
CA VAL A 83 14.81 5.54 -2.17
C VAL A 83 13.51 5.72 -1.41
N LEU A 84 12.39 5.34 -2.05
CA LEU A 84 11.07 5.34 -1.45
C LEU A 84 10.55 3.91 -1.38
N ASN A 85 10.10 3.48 -0.20
CA ASN A 85 9.40 2.21 -0.06
C ASN A 85 7.92 2.38 -0.43
N LEU A 86 7.48 1.79 -1.53
CA LEU A 86 6.10 1.92 -2.02
C LEU A 86 5.11 1.05 -1.24
N ASP A 87 5.60 0.11 -0.41
CA ASP A 87 4.76 -0.71 0.46
C ASP A 87 4.01 0.13 1.51
N ASP A 88 4.49 1.35 1.76
CA ASP A 88 3.87 2.34 2.62
C ASP A 88 2.91 3.26 1.85
N PHE A 89 2.62 3.04 0.57
CA PHE A 89 1.88 3.99 -0.28
C PHE A 89 0.83 3.32 -1.14
N ILE A 90 1.02 2.04 -1.45
CA ILE A 90 0.24 1.29 -2.41
C ILE A 90 -0.14 -0.04 -1.78
N SER A 91 -1.39 -0.45 -2.01
CA SER A 91 -1.90 -1.76 -1.62
C SER A 91 -2.41 -2.55 -2.83
N ASN A 92 -2.40 -3.87 -2.69
CA ASN A 92 -3.12 -4.77 -3.58
C ASN A 92 -4.53 -5.02 -3.03
N GLN A 93 -5.54 -4.42 -3.67
CA GLN A 93 -6.94 -4.57 -3.29
C GLN A 93 -7.66 -5.48 -4.30
N GLY A 94 -7.80 -6.76 -3.95
CA GLY A 94 -8.52 -7.73 -4.80
C GLY A 94 -7.89 -7.92 -6.19
N GLY A 95 -6.55 -7.85 -6.27
CA GLY A 95 -5.78 -7.95 -7.52
C GLY A 95 -5.57 -6.62 -8.25
N THR A 96 -5.96 -5.49 -7.65
CA THR A 96 -5.80 -4.15 -8.24
C THR A 96 -4.88 -3.30 -7.39
N LEU A 97 -3.83 -2.73 -7.99
CA LEU A 97 -2.99 -1.75 -7.29
C LEU A 97 -3.76 -0.46 -7.04
N THR A 98 -3.72 0.00 -5.80
CA THR A 98 -4.44 1.20 -5.36
C THR A 98 -3.54 2.02 -4.46
N CYS A 99 -3.52 3.34 -4.65
CA CYS A 99 -2.89 4.24 -3.69
C CYS A 99 -3.67 4.24 -2.37
N ASP A 100 -2.97 4.02 -1.26
CA ASP A 100 -3.56 4.08 0.06
C ASP A 100 -4.03 5.51 0.36
N GLN A 101 -5.25 5.63 0.90
CA GLN A 101 -5.73 6.91 1.38
C GLN A 101 -4.94 7.29 2.63
N GLU A 102 -4.64 8.58 2.77
CA GLU A 102 -4.16 9.12 4.04
C GLU A 102 -5.26 8.89 5.08
N VAL A 103 -4.97 8.07 6.09
CA VAL A 103 -5.91 7.88 7.20
C VAL A 103 -6.02 9.23 7.88
N GLN A 104 -7.11 9.95 7.64
CA GLN A 104 -7.43 11.13 8.43
C GLN A 104 -7.64 10.66 9.86
N VAL A 105 -6.61 10.81 10.69
CA VAL A 105 -6.76 10.70 12.14
C VAL A 105 -7.66 11.87 12.54
N ALA A 106 -8.95 11.57 12.75
CA ALA A 106 -9.85 12.53 13.37
C ALA A 106 -9.25 12.94 14.73
N PRO A 107 -9.31 14.25 15.07
CA PRO A 107 -8.75 14.76 16.33
C PRO A 107 -9.38 14.13 17.57
#